data_AF-F1W583-F1
#
_entry.id   AF-F1W583-F1
#
_cell.length_a   1.000
_cell.length_b   1.000
_cell.length_c   1.000
_cell.angle_alpha   90.00
_cell.angle_beta   90.00
_cell.angle_gamma   90.00
#
_symmetry.space_group_name_H-M   'P 1'
#
loop_
_entity.id
_entity.type
_entity.pdbx_description
1 polymer ?
#
loop_
_entity_poly.entity_id
_entity_poly.type
_entity_poly.pdbx_seq_one_letter_code
_entity_poly.pdbx_strand_id
1 'polypeptide(L)'
;MGPWGYVLANNYSGAQAVATILYDGKPEYHALMITHSKSGINSLADLKGRTFAFGDKGSTSGYLIPTHQFLKMGILDPEKFFSKVLYTKHQAIETQVTRGELDAGADYDRNRNAMIEQGLIKAADSKIFWTSAALPNDAVAVSGELMKDTALVAQLQAALEQVGAALKTNPGLLPAHYTGFVRSDDRLYSAIRDAGLATGKLQPRK
;
A
#
# COMPACT_ATOMS: atom_id res chain seq x y z
N MET A 1 10.17 3.26 -0.73
CA MET A 1 9.16 4.30 -1.04
C MET A 1 7.92 3.59 -1.52
N GLY A 2 6.75 3.95 -0.99
CA GLY A 2 5.49 3.29 -1.36
C GLY A 2 5.21 3.31 -2.87
N PRO A 3 4.50 2.31 -3.42
CA PRO A 3 4.29 2.15 -4.86
C PRO A 3 3.69 3.37 -5.57
N TRP A 4 2.68 3.99 -4.98
CA TRP A 4 2.05 5.19 -5.51
C TRP A 4 2.99 6.40 -5.50
N GLY A 5 3.75 6.57 -4.40
CA GLY A 5 4.82 7.57 -4.34
C GLY A 5 5.86 7.37 -5.43
N TYR A 6 6.24 6.12 -5.71
CA TYR A 6 7.12 5.78 -6.83
C TYR A 6 6.52 6.16 -8.18
N VAL A 7 5.26 5.81 -8.45
CA VAL A 7 4.59 6.16 -9.72
C VAL A 7 4.55 7.66 -9.92
N LEU A 8 4.25 8.44 -8.87
CA LEU A 8 4.30 9.90 -8.90
C LEU A 8 5.71 10.43 -9.20
N ALA A 9 6.72 9.95 -8.47
CA ALA A 9 8.11 10.36 -8.69
C ALA A 9 8.58 10.02 -10.10
N ASN A 10 8.33 8.79 -10.56
CA ASN A 10 8.61 8.38 -11.92
C ASN A 10 7.89 9.29 -12.94
N ASN A 11 6.61 9.61 -12.73
CA ASN A 11 5.84 10.43 -13.67
C ASN A 11 6.32 11.88 -13.77
N TYR A 12 6.68 12.50 -12.65
CA TYR A 12 6.96 13.94 -12.59
C TYR A 12 8.45 14.29 -12.56
N SER A 13 9.33 13.36 -12.18
CA SER A 13 10.78 13.59 -12.11
C SER A 13 11.62 12.54 -12.87
N GLY A 14 10.99 11.56 -13.52
CA GLY A 14 11.70 10.55 -14.30
C GLY A 14 12.46 9.52 -13.45
N ALA A 15 12.16 9.41 -12.15
CA ALA A 15 12.74 8.39 -11.28
C ALA A 15 12.53 6.96 -11.83
N GLN A 16 13.48 6.07 -11.60
CA GLN A 16 13.50 4.70 -12.14
C GLN A 16 13.63 3.70 -10.99
N ALA A 17 12.70 2.74 -10.89
CA ALA A 17 12.83 1.63 -9.96
C ALA A 17 14.01 0.75 -10.35
N VAL A 18 14.77 0.31 -9.35
CA VAL A 18 15.92 -0.58 -9.52
C VAL A 18 15.81 -1.85 -8.68
N ALA A 19 15.00 -1.81 -7.61
CA ALA A 19 14.69 -2.97 -6.79
C ALA A 19 13.37 -2.77 -6.03
N THR A 20 12.81 -3.88 -5.56
CA THR A 20 11.61 -3.93 -4.74
C THR A 20 11.90 -4.76 -3.50
N ILE A 21 11.43 -4.29 -2.33
CA ILE A 21 11.64 -4.99 -1.07
C ILE A 21 10.79 -6.27 -1.00
N LEU A 22 11.32 -7.31 -0.36
CA LEU A 22 10.63 -8.57 -0.10
C LEU A 22 10.07 -8.60 1.32
N TYR A 23 8.84 -9.09 1.45
CA TYR A 23 8.22 -9.41 2.74
C TYR A 23 7.82 -10.88 2.73
N ASP A 24 8.30 -11.67 3.69
CA ASP A 24 8.18 -13.13 3.70
C ASP A 24 8.56 -13.76 2.34
N GLY A 25 9.63 -13.24 1.73
CA GLY A 25 10.13 -13.68 0.43
C GLY A 25 9.34 -13.18 -0.78
N LYS A 26 8.28 -12.39 -0.61
CA LYS A 26 7.40 -11.95 -1.69
C LYS A 26 7.55 -10.45 -2.02
N PRO A 27 7.59 -10.06 -3.31
CA PRO A 27 7.64 -8.66 -3.74
C PRO A 27 6.26 -7.98 -3.81
N GLU A 28 5.25 -8.55 -3.15
CA GLU A 28 3.85 -8.13 -3.28
C GLU A 28 3.09 -8.15 -1.94
N TYR A 29 2.03 -7.35 -1.88
CA TYR A 29 1.13 -7.20 -0.73
C TYR A 29 -0.29 -6.86 -1.19
N HIS A 30 -1.23 -6.80 -0.25
CA HIS A 30 -2.63 -6.50 -0.55
C HIS A 30 -3.14 -5.28 0.22
N ALA A 31 -3.90 -4.43 -0.48
CA ALA A 31 -4.77 -3.46 0.17
C ALA A 31 -5.99 -4.19 0.74
N LEU A 32 -6.44 -3.74 1.90
CA LEU A 32 -7.59 -4.28 2.63
C LEU A 32 -8.60 -3.18 2.86
N MET A 33 -9.88 -3.56 2.95
CA MET A 33 -10.85 -2.77 3.70
C MET A 33 -11.36 -3.60 4.87
N ILE A 34 -11.32 -2.99 6.04
CA ILE A 34 -11.62 -3.62 7.32
C ILE A 34 -12.79 -2.94 8.01
N THR A 35 -13.49 -3.71 8.83
CA THR A 35 -14.62 -3.29 9.64
C THR A 35 -14.60 -4.03 10.97
N HIS A 36 -15.32 -3.56 11.98
CA HIS A 36 -15.51 -4.33 13.20
C HIS A 36 -16.34 -5.59 12.91
N SER A 37 -16.04 -6.73 13.54
CA SER A 37 -16.77 -8.00 13.28
C SER A 37 -18.27 -7.92 13.56
N LYS A 38 -18.67 -7.05 14.51
CA LYS A 38 -20.07 -6.79 14.89
C LYS A 38 -20.74 -5.64 14.12
N SER A 39 -20.11 -5.06 13.08
CA SER A 39 -20.65 -3.89 12.37
C SER A 39 -21.87 -4.19 11.49
N GLY A 40 -22.04 -5.45 11.09
CA GLY A 40 -23.01 -5.85 10.06
C GLY A 40 -22.56 -5.57 8.62
N ILE A 41 -21.38 -4.97 8.39
CA ILE A 41 -20.81 -4.71 7.06
C ILE A 41 -20.18 -5.99 6.54
N ASN A 42 -20.63 -6.50 5.39
CA ASN A 42 -20.09 -7.71 4.76
C ASN A 42 -19.59 -7.47 3.34
N SER A 43 -19.93 -6.32 2.75
CA SER A 43 -19.56 -5.96 1.39
C SER A 43 -19.39 -4.44 1.25
N LEU A 44 -18.83 -4.02 0.12
CA LEU A 44 -18.70 -2.61 -0.22
C LEU A 44 -20.06 -1.89 -0.36
N ALA A 45 -21.14 -2.62 -0.67
CA ALA A 45 -22.48 -2.03 -0.80
C ALA A 45 -23.06 -1.57 0.56
N ASP A 46 -22.63 -2.21 1.66
CA ASP A 46 -23.11 -1.92 3.02
C ASP A 46 -22.55 -0.61 3.60
N LEU A 47 -21.62 0.02 2.86
CA LEU A 47 -20.89 1.20 3.29
C LEU A 47 -21.63 2.53 3.09
N LYS A 48 -22.76 2.53 2.37
CA LYS A 48 -23.52 3.76 2.12
C LYS A 48 -24.01 4.37 3.43
N GLY A 49 -23.69 5.64 3.67
CA GLY A 49 -24.04 6.35 4.90
C GLY A 49 -23.24 5.94 6.14
N ARG A 50 -22.22 5.08 5.99
CA ARG A 50 -21.28 4.71 7.06
C ARG A 50 -20.12 5.69 7.14
N THR A 51 -19.40 5.67 8.26
CA THR A 51 -18.11 6.36 8.38
C THR A 51 -17.01 5.51 7.73
N PHE A 52 -16.07 6.16 7.03
CA PHE A 52 -14.96 5.46 6.40
C PHE A 52 -13.66 6.25 6.54
N ALA A 53 -12.59 5.59 6.99
CA ALA A 53 -11.27 6.18 7.01
C ALA A 53 -10.40 5.66 5.85
N PHE A 54 -9.87 6.58 5.06
CA PHE A 54 -8.76 6.34 4.15
C PHE A 54 -7.43 6.59 4.87
N GLY A 55 -6.39 5.99 4.31
CA GLY A 55 -5.00 6.35 4.58
C GLY A 55 -4.64 7.74 4.05
N ASP A 56 -3.40 8.16 4.29
CA ASP A 56 -2.84 9.39 3.72
C ASP A 56 -2.93 9.40 2.18
N LYS A 57 -3.04 10.60 1.56
CA LYS A 57 -3.18 10.73 0.09
C LYS A 57 -2.02 10.16 -0.72
N GLY A 58 -0.84 10.03 -0.11
CA GLY A 58 0.32 9.35 -0.71
C GLY A 58 0.28 7.82 -0.61
N SER A 59 -0.69 7.26 0.11
CA SER A 59 -0.82 5.82 0.34
C SER A 59 -1.40 5.11 -0.87
N THR A 60 -0.78 3.99 -1.24
CA THR A 60 -1.27 3.11 -2.30
C THR A 60 -2.50 2.34 -1.82
N SER A 61 -2.33 1.60 -0.73
CA SER A 61 -3.35 0.70 -0.17
C SER A 61 -4.38 1.43 0.69
N GLY A 62 -4.01 2.53 1.33
CA GLY A 62 -4.92 3.32 2.15
C GLY A 62 -5.75 4.33 1.38
N TYR A 63 -5.32 4.75 0.19
CA TYR A 63 -5.99 5.83 -0.54
C TYR A 63 -6.25 5.51 -2.01
N LEU A 64 -5.20 5.35 -2.83
CA LEU A 64 -5.37 5.23 -4.28
C LEU A 64 -6.21 4.01 -4.68
N ILE A 65 -5.84 2.83 -4.19
CA ILE A 65 -6.47 1.56 -4.56
C ILE A 65 -7.93 1.49 -4.04
N PRO A 66 -8.23 1.87 -2.79
CA PRO A 66 -9.60 2.04 -2.32
C PRO A 66 -10.42 3.03 -3.16
N THR A 67 -9.85 4.18 -3.50
CA THR A 67 -10.52 5.19 -4.34
C THR A 67 -10.84 4.63 -5.72
N HIS A 68 -9.90 3.90 -6.33
CA HIS A 68 -10.11 3.24 -7.62
C HIS A 68 -11.20 2.16 -7.52
N GLN A 69 -11.27 1.43 -6.42
CA GLN A 69 -12.33 0.45 -6.20
C GLN A 69 -13.71 1.11 -6.10
N PHE A 70 -13.84 2.20 -5.35
CA PHE A 70 -15.10 2.95 -5.28
C PHE A 70 -15.50 3.54 -6.64
N LEU A 71 -14.54 4.04 -7.41
CA LEU A 71 -14.78 4.49 -8.78
C LEU A 71 -15.34 3.38 -9.68
N LYS A 72 -14.78 2.17 -9.61
CA LYS A 72 -15.29 1.00 -10.36
C LYS A 72 -16.72 0.62 -10.00
N MET A 73 -17.17 0.96 -8.80
CA MET A 73 -18.57 0.79 -8.36
C MET A 73 -19.49 1.94 -8.76
N GLY A 74 -18.98 2.95 -9.49
CA GLY A 74 -19.73 4.15 -9.85
C GLY A 74 -19.81 5.20 -8.72
N ILE A 75 -19.06 5.03 -7.63
CA ILE A 75 -19.00 5.98 -6.52
C ILE A 75 -17.92 7.02 -6.85
N LEU A 76 -18.36 8.13 -7.46
CA LEU A 76 -17.47 9.21 -7.93
C LEU A 76 -17.01 10.15 -6.80
N ASP A 77 -17.85 10.31 -5.78
CA ASP A 77 -17.65 11.26 -4.69
C ASP A 77 -17.84 10.55 -3.34
N PRO A 78 -16.76 10.01 -2.74
CA PRO A 78 -16.83 9.35 -1.44
C PRO A 78 -17.48 10.21 -0.36
N GLU A 79 -17.27 11.53 -0.37
CA GLU A 79 -17.84 12.45 0.62
C GLU A 79 -19.37 12.52 0.58
N LYS A 80 -20.00 12.12 -0.55
CA LYS A 80 -21.45 12.00 -0.68
C LYS A 80 -21.98 10.60 -0.43
N PHE A 81 -21.12 9.59 -0.49
CA PHE A 81 -21.50 8.20 -0.30
C PHE A 81 -21.44 7.78 1.17
N PHE A 82 -20.42 8.26 1.89
CA PHE A 82 -20.22 8.04 3.32
C PHE A 82 -20.90 9.13 4.15
N SER A 83 -21.23 8.85 5.40
CA SER A 83 -21.70 9.90 6.34
C SER A 83 -20.57 10.77 6.84
N LYS A 84 -19.34 10.23 6.87
CA LYS A 84 -18.11 10.95 7.20
C LYS A 84 -16.91 10.23 6.59
N VAL A 85 -16.04 10.99 5.93
CA VAL A 85 -14.74 10.52 5.45
C VAL A 85 -13.65 11.06 6.38
N LEU A 86 -12.67 10.21 6.70
CA LEU A 86 -11.45 10.61 7.41
C LEU A 86 -10.22 10.22 6.60
N TYR A 87 -9.15 10.96 6.81
CA TYR A 87 -7.81 10.64 6.29
C TYR A 87 -6.86 10.56 7.48
N THR A 88 -6.28 9.39 7.74
CA THR A 88 -5.40 9.17 8.90
C THR A 88 -4.43 8.03 8.64
N LYS A 89 -3.54 7.76 9.61
CA LYS A 89 -2.53 6.70 9.52
C LYS A 89 -3.16 5.32 9.66
N HIS A 90 -2.59 4.33 8.97
CA HIS A 90 -3.00 2.93 8.97
C HIS A 90 -3.25 2.35 10.39
N GLN A 91 -2.34 2.56 11.33
CA GLN A 91 -2.51 2.08 12.70
C GLN A 91 -3.70 2.74 13.42
N ALA A 92 -3.96 4.02 13.14
CA ALA A 92 -5.10 4.72 13.71
C ALA A 92 -6.43 4.24 13.11
N ILE A 93 -6.44 3.81 11.84
CA ILE A 93 -7.61 3.22 11.18
C ILE A 93 -7.98 1.90 11.87
N GLU A 94 -7.04 0.95 11.95
CA GLU A 94 -7.27 -0.34 12.61
C GLU A 94 -7.71 -0.14 14.07
N THR A 95 -7.05 0.75 14.82
CA THR A 95 -7.41 1.01 16.22
C THR A 95 -8.84 1.56 16.37
N GLN A 96 -9.23 2.55 15.57
CA GLN A 96 -10.55 3.17 15.68
C GLN A 96 -11.66 2.23 15.19
N VAL A 97 -11.42 1.48 14.11
CA VAL A 97 -12.40 0.51 13.60
C VAL A 97 -12.58 -0.66 14.57
N THR A 98 -11.50 -1.20 15.13
CA THR A 98 -11.59 -2.32 16.11
C THR A 98 -12.24 -1.89 17.43
N ARG A 99 -12.26 -0.59 17.73
CA ARG A 99 -13.02 -0.03 18.87
C ARG A 99 -14.47 0.34 18.54
N GLY A 100 -14.88 0.23 17.27
CA GLY A 100 -16.20 0.65 16.81
C GLY A 100 -16.41 2.17 16.77
N GLU A 101 -15.32 2.96 16.83
CA GLU A 101 -15.37 4.42 16.69
C GLU A 101 -15.57 4.84 15.22
N LEU A 102 -15.15 3.98 14.29
CA LEU A 102 -15.39 4.07 12.86
C LEU A 102 -16.01 2.77 12.36
N ASP A 103 -16.90 2.87 11.37
CA ASP A 103 -17.58 1.71 10.81
C ASP A 103 -16.63 0.87 9.95
N ALA A 104 -15.77 1.51 9.15
CA ALA A 104 -14.82 0.84 8.27
C ALA A 104 -13.62 1.74 7.92
N GLY A 105 -12.58 1.13 7.34
CA GLY A 105 -11.47 1.87 6.76
C GLY A 105 -10.57 1.02 5.88
N ALA A 106 -9.69 1.70 5.13
CA ALA A 106 -8.71 1.08 4.26
C ALA A 106 -7.38 0.85 4.98
N ASP A 107 -6.81 -0.34 4.83
CA ASP A 107 -5.51 -0.70 5.37
C ASP A 107 -4.73 -1.62 4.40
N TYR A 108 -3.72 -2.32 4.88
CA TYR A 108 -3.01 -3.37 4.16
C TYR A 108 -2.62 -4.53 5.08
N ASP A 109 -2.48 -5.71 4.48
CA ASP A 109 -2.20 -6.98 5.14
C ASP A 109 -1.07 -6.92 6.19
N ARG A 110 0.07 -6.34 5.85
CA ARG A 110 1.24 -6.31 6.74
C ARG A 110 1.04 -5.43 7.97
N ASN A 111 0.39 -4.27 7.82
CA ASN A 111 0.11 -3.41 8.98
C ASN A 111 -0.84 -4.14 9.94
N ARG A 112 -1.95 -4.66 9.41
CA ARG A 112 -2.91 -5.44 10.18
C ARG A 112 -2.24 -6.62 10.90
N ASN A 113 -1.44 -7.41 10.18
CA ASN A 113 -0.76 -8.58 10.76
C ASN A 113 0.22 -8.16 11.86
N ALA A 114 1.06 -7.15 11.61
CA ALA A 114 2.01 -6.65 12.61
C ALA A 114 1.29 -6.12 13.87
N MET A 115 0.16 -5.44 13.72
CA MET A 115 -0.64 -4.97 14.87
C MET A 115 -1.26 -6.13 15.67
N ILE A 116 -1.65 -7.23 15.01
CA ILE A 116 -2.13 -8.45 15.67
C ILE A 116 -0.99 -9.14 16.42
N GLU A 117 0.16 -9.33 15.78
CA GLU A 117 1.36 -9.95 16.37
C GLU A 117 1.87 -9.19 17.60
N GLN A 118 1.79 -7.86 17.56
CA GLN A 118 2.17 -6.99 18.67
C GLN A 118 1.09 -6.91 19.78
N GLY A 119 -0.07 -7.54 19.59
CA GLY A 119 -1.19 -7.51 20.54
C GLY A 119 -1.89 -6.15 20.63
N LEU A 120 -1.70 -5.26 19.65
CA LEU A 120 -2.33 -3.94 19.60
C LEU A 120 -3.82 -4.02 19.24
N ILE A 121 -4.18 -5.02 18.42
CA ILE A 121 -5.57 -5.34 18.07
C ILE A 121 -5.78 -6.86 18.14
N LYS A 122 -7.03 -7.29 18.27
CA LYS A 122 -7.41 -8.70 18.12
C LYS A 122 -7.87 -8.96 16.69
N ALA A 123 -7.40 -10.05 16.10
CA ALA A 123 -7.81 -10.47 14.76
C ALA A 123 -9.35 -10.62 14.62
N ALA A 124 -10.03 -11.03 15.70
CA ALA A 124 -11.48 -11.18 15.75
C ALA A 124 -12.26 -9.86 15.70
N ASP A 125 -11.62 -8.73 16.03
CA ASP A 125 -12.25 -7.41 16.03
C ASP A 125 -12.00 -6.65 14.72
N SER A 126 -11.00 -7.05 13.92
CA SER A 126 -10.71 -6.49 12.58
C SER A 126 -11.12 -7.48 11.49
N LYS A 127 -12.35 -7.37 10.99
CA LYS A 127 -12.87 -8.20 9.90
C LYS A 127 -12.51 -7.58 8.55
N ILE A 128 -11.84 -8.36 7.71
CA ILE A 128 -11.59 -8.00 6.30
C ILE A 128 -12.85 -8.32 5.50
N PHE A 129 -13.41 -7.33 4.80
CA PHE A 129 -14.57 -7.55 3.91
C PHE A 129 -14.24 -7.29 2.43
N TRP A 130 -13.04 -6.77 2.14
CA TRP A 130 -12.52 -6.63 0.79
C TRP A 130 -10.99 -6.69 0.78
N THR A 131 -10.44 -7.33 -0.26
CA THR A 131 -9.00 -7.48 -0.50
C THR A 131 -8.72 -7.15 -1.96
N SER A 132 -7.68 -6.37 -2.24
CA SER A 132 -7.26 -6.07 -3.61
C SER A 132 -6.57 -7.26 -4.28
N ALA A 133 -6.41 -7.18 -5.61
CA ALA A 133 -5.35 -7.93 -6.29
C ALA A 133 -3.97 -7.63 -5.68
N ALA A 134 -2.99 -8.51 -5.91
CA ALA A 134 -1.62 -8.29 -5.46
C ALA A 134 -1.07 -6.96 -6.01
N LEU A 135 -0.43 -6.19 -5.13
CA LEU A 135 0.20 -4.92 -5.40
C LEU A 135 1.70 -5.07 -5.20
N PRO A 136 2.55 -4.42 -6.01
CA PRO A 136 3.98 -4.48 -5.81
C PRO A 136 4.37 -3.80 -4.49
N ASN A 137 5.46 -4.25 -3.88
CA ASN A 137 6.01 -3.61 -2.70
C ASN A 137 6.73 -2.30 -3.02
N ASP A 138 7.16 -1.64 -1.94
CA ASP A 138 8.00 -0.47 -1.97
C ASP A 138 9.17 -0.58 -2.95
N ALA A 139 9.33 0.50 -3.73
CA ALA A 139 10.44 0.66 -4.66
C ALA A 139 11.66 1.22 -3.94
N VAL A 140 12.83 0.71 -4.32
CA VAL A 140 14.09 1.45 -4.33
C VAL A 140 14.22 2.05 -5.72
N ALA A 141 14.39 3.37 -5.79
CA ALA A 141 14.44 4.10 -7.05
C ALA A 141 15.63 5.06 -7.08
N VAL A 142 16.16 5.27 -8.28
CA VAL A 142 17.20 6.25 -8.58
C VAL A 142 16.64 7.36 -9.47
N SER A 143 17.31 8.51 -9.54
CA SER A 143 16.94 9.55 -10.51
C SER A 143 17.19 9.08 -11.94
N GLY A 144 16.52 9.69 -12.92
CA GLY A 144 16.76 9.38 -14.33
C GLY A 144 18.21 9.66 -14.77
N GLU A 145 18.88 10.62 -14.14
CA GLU A 145 20.31 10.89 -14.40
C GLU A 145 21.21 9.79 -13.83
N LEU A 146 20.99 9.39 -12.57
CA LEU A 146 21.75 8.32 -11.93
C LEU A 146 21.54 6.98 -12.65
N MET A 147 20.37 6.77 -13.26
CA MET A 147 20.11 5.57 -14.07
C MET A 147 21.07 5.43 -15.26
N LYS A 148 21.66 6.53 -15.75
CA LYS A 148 22.64 6.49 -16.86
C LYS A 148 23.99 5.93 -16.43
N ASP A 149 24.32 6.00 -15.14
CA ASP A 149 25.52 5.36 -14.58
C ASP A 149 25.23 3.88 -14.32
N THR A 150 25.32 3.08 -15.37
CA THR A 150 25.00 1.65 -15.34
C THR A 150 25.90 0.87 -14.40
N ALA A 151 27.15 1.30 -14.20
CA ALA A 151 28.07 0.66 -13.27
C ALA A 151 27.63 0.87 -11.83
N LEU A 152 27.30 2.12 -11.46
CA LEU A 152 26.82 2.44 -10.12
C LEU A 152 25.45 1.78 -9.82
N VAL A 153 24.52 1.81 -10.77
CA VAL A 153 23.22 1.13 -10.61
C VAL A 153 23.40 -0.39 -10.43
N ALA A 154 24.29 -1.02 -11.20
CA ALA A 154 24.56 -2.44 -11.06
C ALA A 154 25.18 -2.77 -9.69
N GLN A 155 26.09 -1.94 -9.19
CA GLN A 155 26.66 -2.08 -7.85
C GLN A 155 25.60 -1.95 -6.76
N LEU A 156 24.69 -0.97 -6.88
CA LEU A 156 23.56 -0.79 -5.96
C LEU A 156 22.64 -2.02 -5.96
N GLN A 157 22.25 -2.51 -7.14
CA GLN A 157 21.41 -3.70 -7.25
C GLN A 157 22.07 -4.93 -6.63
N ALA A 158 23.35 -5.16 -6.90
CA ALA A 158 24.11 -6.27 -6.31
C ALA A 158 24.18 -6.17 -4.79
N ALA A 159 24.38 -4.97 -4.23
CA ALA A 159 24.37 -4.76 -2.79
C ALA A 159 22.98 -5.06 -2.17
N LEU A 160 21.90 -4.64 -2.81
CA LEU A 160 20.52 -4.92 -2.37
C LEU A 160 20.19 -6.42 -2.39
N GLU A 161 20.65 -7.14 -3.41
CA GLU A 161 20.48 -8.61 -3.52
C GLU A 161 21.19 -9.36 -2.39
N GLN A 162 22.29 -8.82 -1.85
CA GLN A 162 23.02 -9.43 -0.73
C GLN A 162 22.33 -9.25 0.63
N VAL A 163 21.34 -8.35 0.75
CA VAL A 163 20.66 -8.08 2.03
C VAL A 163 20.00 -9.34 2.60
N GLY A 164 19.43 -10.20 1.76
CA GLY A 164 18.84 -11.46 2.21
C GLY A 164 19.84 -12.41 2.88
N ALA A 165 21.10 -12.42 2.41
CA ALA A 165 22.17 -13.16 3.05
C ALA A 165 22.63 -12.49 4.35
N ALA A 166 22.76 -11.16 4.36
CA ALA A 166 23.14 -10.39 5.53
C ALA A 166 22.13 -10.55 6.70
N LEU A 167 20.84 -10.69 6.40
CA LEU A 167 19.81 -10.93 7.42
C LEU A 167 20.00 -12.25 8.20
N LYS A 168 20.67 -13.24 7.61
CA LYS A 168 20.95 -14.52 8.30
C LYS A 168 21.95 -14.35 9.45
N THR A 169 22.86 -13.40 9.33
CA THR A 169 23.89 -13.10 10.35
C THR A 169 23.55 -11.87 11.18
N ASN A 170 22.68 -10.99 10.67
CA ASN A 170 22.18 -9.81 11.36
C ASN A 170 20.65 -9.67 11.19
N PRO A 171 19.85 -10.45 11.95
CA PRO A 171 18.40 -10.47 11.79
C PRO A 171 17.70 -9.15 12.13
N GLY A 172 18.36 -8.23 12.84
CA GLY A 172 17.84 -6.90 13.17
C GLY A 172 18.12 -5.83 12.11
N LEU A 173 18.73 -6.19 10.97
CA LEU A 173 19.08 -5.24 9.90
C LEU A 173 17.84 -4.58 9.28
N LEU A 174 16.75 -5.31 9.16
CA LEU A 174 15.44 -4.83 8.72
C LEU A 174 14.39 -5.13 9.79
N PRO A 175 13.23 -4.45 9.77
CA PRO A 175 12.09 -4.86 10.58
C PRO A 175 11.70 -6.31 10.28
N ALA A 176 11.03 -6.96 11.23
CA ALA A 176 10.57 -8.34 11.08
C ALA A 176 9.80 -8.54 9.76
N HIS A 177 9.91 -9.74 9.20
CA HIS A 177 9.32 -10.18 7.93
C HIS A 177 9.87 -9.52 6.66
N TYR A 178 10.65 -8.44 6.73
CA TYR A 178 11.34 -7.94 5.54
C TYR A 178 12.59 -8.79 5.26
N THR A 179 12.58 -9.50 4.15
CA THR A 179 13.55 -10.59 3.88
C THR A 179 14.61 -10.25 2.82
N GLY A 180 14.70 -8.98 2.40
CA GLY A 180 15.68 -8.51 1.42
C GLY A 180 15.05 -7.78 0.25
N PHE A 181 15.70 -7.81 -0.91
CA PHE A 181 15.28 -7.08 -2.11
C PHE A 181 15.45 -7.95 -3.36
N VAL A 182 14.65 -7.68 -4.37
CA VAL A 182 14.77 -8.27 -5.72
C VAL A 182 14.86 -7.14 -6.75
N ARG A 183 15.62 -7.34 -7.83
CA ARG A 183 15.64 -6.39 -8.95
C ARG A 183 14.24 -6.23 -9.52
N SER A 184 13.91 -5.00 -9.86
CA SER A 184 12.63 -4.64 -10.48
C SER A 184 12.81 -3.40 -11.35
N ASP A 185 11.76 -3.09 -12.12
CA ASP A 185 11.70 -1.93 -12.98
C ASP A 185 10.29 -1.33 -12.99
N ASP A 186 10.10 -0.27 -13.78
CA ASP A 186 8.85 0.48 -13.83
C ASP A 186 7.61 -0.36 -14.19
N ARG A 187 7.78 -1.45 -14.95
CA ARG A 187 6.66 -2.28 -15.44
C ARG A 187 5.91 -2.94 -14.28
N LEU A 188 6.61 -3.26 -13.20
CA LEU A 188 6.04 -3.84 -11.98
C LEU A 188 4.97 -2.92 -11.36
N TYR A 189 5.04 -1.61 -11.60
CA TYR A 189 4.16 -0.60 -11.02
C TYR A 189 3.02 -0.15 -11.96
N SER A 190 2.83 -0.82 -13.10
CA SER A 190 1.81 -0.52 -14.11
C SER A 190 0.39 -0.47 -13.54
N ALA A 191 -0.03 -1.48 -12.77
CA ALA A 191 -1.37 -1.51 -12.17
C ALA A 191 -1.66 -0.31 -11.25
N ILE A 192 -0.63 0.20 -10.56
CA ILE A 192 -0.73 1.39 -9.71
C ILE A 192 -0.86 2.65 -10.59
N ARG A 193 -0.10 2.72 -11.68
CA ARG A 193 -0.19 3.80 -12.67
C ARG A 193 -1.57 3.87 -13.31
N ASP A 194 -2.11 2.74 -13.72
CA ASP A 194 -3.44 2.64 -14.33
C ASP A 194 -4.54 3.09 -13.36
N ALA A 195 -4.44 2.70 -12.08
CA ALA A 195 -5.33 3.20 -11.03
C ALA A 195 -5.21 4.73 -10.86
N GLY A 196 -3.99 5.27 -10.89
CA GLY A 196 -3.73 6.71 -10.86
C GLY A 196 -4.40 7.46 -12.02
N LEU A 197 -4.26 6.94 -13.24
CA LEU A 197 -4.87 7.52 -14.44
C LEU A 197 -6.40 7.43 -14.41
N ALA A 198 -6.95 6.25 -14.09
CA ALA A 198 -8.39 6.01 -14.04
C ALA A 198 -9.09 6.93 -13.01
N THR A 199 -8.45 7.18 -11.87
CA THR A 199 -8.99 8.03 -10.81
C THR A 199 -8.72 9.53 -11.00
N GLY A 200 -8.07 9.92 -12.11
CA GLY A 200 -7.65 11.29 -12.38
C GLY A 200 -6.61 11.84 -11.40
N LYS A 201 -6.00 10.98 -10.58
CA LYS A 201 -4.96 11.35 -9.59
C LYS A 201 -3.57 11.41 -10.21
N LEU A 202 -3.40 10.81 -11.39
CA LEU A 202 -2.23 10.95 -12.24
C LEU A 202 -2.63 11.65 -13.54
N GLN A 203 -1.87 12.65 -13.96
CA GLN A 203 -1.99 13.20 -15.30
C GLN A 203 -1.08 12.42 -16.26
N PRO A 204 -1.53 12.10 -17.49
CA PRO A 204 -0.66 11.53 -18.52
C PRO A 204 0.59 12.38 -18.71
N ARG A 205 1.73 11.75 -18.95
CA ARG A 205 2.94 12.48 -19.35
C ARG A 205 2.65 13.23 -20.65
N LYS A 206 3.04 14.51 -20.69
CA LYS A 206 3.03 15.30 -21.92
C LYS A 206 4.17 14.87 -22.84
#